data_AF-D3FCN7-F1
#
_entry.id   AF-D3FCN7-F1
#
_cell.length_a   1.000
_cell.length_b   1.000
_cell.length_c   1.000
_cell.angle_alpha   90.00
_cell.angle_beta   90.00
_cell.angle_gamma   90.00
#
_symmetry.space_group_name_H-M   'P 1'
#
loop_
_entity.id
_entity.type
_entity.pdbx_description
1 polymer ?
#
loop_
_entity_poly.entity_id
_entity_poly.type
_entity_poly.pdbx_seq_one_letter_code
_entity_poly.pdbx_strand_id
1 'polypeptide(L)'
;MGSAARATAETTEQVARRYFAAVTARDLDAMVACWKPGALDVLHGQAELIAPDGIRVYFAELFGAFPDFTFEVVSTTSEDDRCAVRWRARGTFAGPGRFQEFEPNGARIAIEGVDVVRVADGLVVGNDAYLDGADVARQIGVLPPRGSGQERSMAKLVNVRTKLALKLAASDPERIADGVWVVRGGLPRKEMNVYLIEDGDGVVMFDAGVRSMTSALAAIGAQMGGIRRIVLGHGHPDHRGAAAGIDAEVWCHPAERPDAEGDGGSHYFDFSKLDLHGRVLLGRLLPQWDGGPVEIAGTVEEGDEVAGFRVVHLPGHAPGLIGLWRESDRLALVSDCFYTLDPQTGIAGALRVPHEAFNHDTAQARESMRKLAALKPATAWSGHAKPLTGDVAAQLERAAAQ
;
A
#
# COMPACT_ATOMS: atom_id res chain seq x y z
N MET A 1 36.70 28.10 54.14
CA MET A 1 35.70 28.21 53.06
C MET A 1 35.99 27.08 52.08
N GLY A 2 35.23 26.00 52.16
CA GLY A 2 35.46 24.79 51.36
C GLY A 2 35.03 25.00 49.92
N SER A 3 35.98 24.88 48.99
CA SER A 3 35.69 24.71 47.57
C SER A 3 35.16 23.29 47.39
N ALA A 4 33.84 23.14 47.32
CA ALA A 4 33.23 21.91 46.86
C ALA A 4 33.57 21.77 45.36
N ALA A 5 34.41 20.79 45.04
CA ALA A 5 34.67 20.37 43.68
C ALA A 5 33.33 19.97 43.04
N ARG A 6 32.85 20.78 42.10
CA ARG A 6 31.75 20.41 41.20
C ARG A 6 32.25 19.20 40.40
N ALA A 7 31.71 18.02 40.64
CA ALA A 7 31.92 16.89 39.74
C ALA A 7 31.51 17.34 38.33
N THR A 8 32.43 17.33 37.38
CA THR A 8 32.10 17.63 35.98
C THR A 8 31.16 16.55 35.48
N ALA A 9 29.99 16.96 34.98
CA ALA A 9 29.03 16.04 34.38
C ALA A 9 29.72 15.22 33.26
N GLU A 10 29.42 13.92 33.18
CA GLU A 10 29.92 13.07 32.08
C GLU A 10 29.50 13.67 30.74
N THR A 11 30.44 13.71 29.81
CA THR A 11 30.15 14.07 28.41
C THR A 11 29.31 12.98 27.74
N THR A 12 28.55 13.35 26.70
CA THR A 12 27.77 12.41 25.88
C THR A 12 28.60 11.23 25.39
N GLU A 13 29.84 11.48 24.92
CA GLU A 13 30.76 10.42 24.48
C GLU A 13 31.13 9.47 25.63
N GLN A 14 31.37 9.99 26.84
CA GLN A 14 31.69 9.17 28.01
C GLN A 14 30.52 8.26 28.40
N VAL A 15 29.29 8.77 28.39
CA VAL A 15 28.09 7.96 28.69
C VAL A 15 27.90 6.86 27.63
N ALA A 16 28.03 7.20 26.34
CA ALA A 16 27.93 6.21 25.26
C ALA A 16 29.02 5.13 25.39
N ARG A 17 30.27 5.52 25.62
CA ARG A 17 31.38 4.57 25.84
C ARG A 17 31.17 3.70 27.07
N ARG A 18 30.61 4.23 28.16
CA ARG A 18 30.25 3.47 29.36
C ARG A 18 29.23 2.38 29.03
N TYR A 19 28.19 2.69 28.26
CA TYR A 19 27.22 1.70 27.79
C TYR A 19 27.88 0.61 26.93
N PHE A 20 28.65 0.98 25.90
CA PHE A 20 29.31 -0.02 25.04
C PHE A 20 30.44 -0.80 25.72
N ALA A 21 31.06 -0.24 26.76
CA ALA A 21 31.97 -1.00 27.62
C ALA A 21 31.22 -2.10 28.39
N ALA A 22 30.00 -1.81 28.87
CA ALA A 22 29.14 -2.83 29.50
C ALA A 22 28.71 -3.91 28.50
N VAL A 23 28.38 -3.54 27.25
CA VAL A 23 28.12 -4.49 26.16
C VAL A 23 29.35 -5.39 25.91
N THR A 24 30.54 -4.79 25.85
CA THR A 24 31.81 -5.51 25.64
C THR A 24 32.10 -6.49 26.78
N ALA A 25 31.79 -6.10 28.02
CA ALA A 25 31.90 -6.95 29.21
C ALA A 25 30.78 -8.00 29.33
N ARG A 26 29.73 -7.91 28.50
CA ARG A 26 28.50 -8.71 28.59
C ARG A 26 27.80 -8.60 29.95
N ASP A 27 27.90 -7.42 30.57
CA ASP A 27 27.33 -7.11 31.87
C ASP A 27 25.94 -6.49 31.71
N LEU A 28 24.91 -7.33 31.77
CA LEU A 28 23.52 -6.91 31.57
C LEU A 28 23.05 -5.87 32.59
N ASP A 29 23.55 -5.93 33.83
CA ASP A 29 23.14 -5.00 34.87
C ASP A 29 23.79 -3.63 34.67
N ALA A 30 25.08 -3.59 34.31
CA ALA A 30 25.75 -2.35 33.93
C ALA A 30 25.15 -1.75 32.65
N MET A 31 24.74 -2.59 31.69
CA MET A 31 24.06 -2.13 30.48
C MET A 31 22.76 -1.41 30.82
N VAL A 32 21.82 -2.05 31.52
CA VAL A 32 20.52 -1.41 31.81
C VAL A 32 20.65 -0.20 32.72
N ALA A 33 21.65 -0.16 33.59
CA ALA A 33 21.93 0.99 34.45
C ALA A 33 22.36 2.25 33.67
N CYS A 34 22.75 2.10 32.39
CA CYS A 34 23.05 3.24 31.53
C CYS A 34 21.80 3.90 30.93
N TRP A 35 20.63 3.25 31.00
CA TRP A 35 19.42 3.70 30.31
C TRP A 35 18.44 4.42 31.23
N LYS A 36 17.78 5.44 30.69
CA LYS A 36 16.58 6.03 31.30
C LYS A 36 15.41 5.05 31.14
N PRO A 37 14.65 4.75 32.20
CA PRO A 37 13.43 3.92 32.07
C PRO A 37 12.45 4.49 31.05
N GLY A 38 11.93 3.64 30.18
CA GLY A 38 11.03 4.00 29.09
C GLY A 38 11.72 4.58 27.84
N ALA A 39 13.05 4.72 27.84
CA ALA A 39 13.80 5.07 26.64
C ALA A 39 13.74 3.93 25.60
N LEU A 40 13.84 4.31 24.32
CA LEU A 40 13.71 3.40 23.19
C LEU A 40 15.06 3.14 22.52
N ASP A 41 15.36 1.88 22.29
CA ASP A 41 16.44 1.41 21.42
C ASP A 41 15.83 0.85 20.12
N VAL A 42 16.06 1.54 19.01
CA VAL A 42 15.52 1.17 17.70
C VAL A 42 16.63 0.49 16.91
N LEU A 43 16.57 -0.83 16.83
CA LEU A 43 17.42 -1.63 15.95
C LEU A 43 16.74 -1.67 14.59
N HIS A 44 17.12 -0.74 13.71
CA HIS A 44 16.46 -0.51 12.42
C HIS A 44 16.43 -1.80 11.58
N GLY A 45 15.23 -2.22 11.19
CA GLY A 45 14.99 -3.47 10.45
C GLY A 45 15.02 -4.75 11.29
N GLN A 46 15.06 -4.65 12.63
CA GLN A 46 15.07 -5.80 13.54
C GLN A 46 14.05 -5.70 14.68
N ALA A 47 14.22 -4.75 15.61
CA ALA A 47 13.45 -4.72 16.85
C ALA A 47 13.39 -3.31 17.47
N GLU A 48 12.33 -3.06 18.23
CA GLU A 48 12.20 -1.91 19.12
C GLU A 48 12.24 -2.39 20.58
N LEU A 49 13.21 -1.91 21.36
CA LEU A 49 13.40 -2.32 22.76
C LEU A 49 13.09 -1.17 23.70
N ILE A 50 12.27 -1.43 24.72
CA ILE A 50 11.96 -0.46 25.77
C ILE A 50 12.83 -0.74 26.98
N ALA A 51 13.63 0.24 27.40
CA ALA A 51 14.51 0.11 28.54
C ALA A 51 13.75 0.16 29.88
N PRO A 52 14.21 -0.58 30.92
CA PRO A 52 15.40 -1.44 30.92
C PRO A 52 15.14 -2.88 30.45
N ASP A 53 13.92 -3.38 30.56
CA ASP A 53 13.64 -4.82 30.42
C ASP A 53 13.85 -5.34 29.00
N GLY A 54 13.46 -4.56 27.98
CA GLY A 54 13.68 -4.91 26.58
C GLY A 54 15.17 -5.07 26.25
N ILE A 55 16.02 -4.18 26.78
CA ILE A 55 17.48 -4.24 26.63
C ILE A 55 18.02 -5.52 27.28
N ARG A 56 17.61 -5.80 28.53
CA ARG A 56 18.06 -6.99 29.25
C ARG A 56 17.70 -8.28 28.53
N VAL A 57 16.44 -8.42 28.11
CA VAL A 57 15.95 -9.64 27.43
C VAL A 57 16.70 -9.85 26.12
N TYR A 58 16.77 -8.83 25.27
CA TYR A 58 17.42 -8.92 23.96
C TYR A 58 18.90 -9.32 24.07
N PHE A 59 19.66 -8.64 24.93
CA PHE A 59 21.10 -8.95 25.06
C PHE A 59 21.35 -10.27 25.79
N ALA A 60 20.49 -10.69 26.72
CA ALA A 60 20.58 -12.02 27.32
C ALA A 60 20.40 -13.13 26.27
N GLU A 61 19.43 -12.98 25.37
CA GLU A 61 19.21 -13.91 24.25
C GLU A 61 20.38 -13.88 23.26
N LEU A 62 20.86 -12.69 22.87
CA LEU A 62 22.02 -12.53 21.99
C LEU A 62 23.26 -13.24 22.55
N PHE A 63 23.61 -12.97 23.82
CA PHE A 63 24.76 -13.59 24.47
C PHE A 63 24.56 -15.09 24.73
N GLY A 64 23.30 -15.52 24.88
CA GLY A 64 22.92 -16.92 25.00
C GLY A 64 23.03 -17.68 23.67
N ALA A 65 22.77 -17.04 22.54
CA ALA A 65 22.92 -17.61 21.19
C ALA A 65 24.38 -17.61 20.71
N PHE A 66 25.15 -16.59 21.08
CA PHE A 66 26.56 -16.40 20.71
C PHE A 66 27.45 -16.44 21.98
N PRO A 67 27.81 -17.63 22.48
CA PRO A 67 28.52 -17.76 23.76
C PRO A 67 29.93 -17.17 23.75
N ASP A 68 30.53 -16.99 22.57
CA ASP A 68 31.83 -16.34 22.32
C ASP A 68 31.67 -14.93 21.72
N PHE A 69 30.51 -14.28 21.91
CA PHE A 69 30.25 -12.92 21.40
C PHE A 69 31.31 -11.93 21.92
N THR A 70 31.88 -11.19 20.98
CA THR A 70 32.84 -10.10 21.22
C THR A 70 32.33 -8.84 20.56
N PHE A 71 32.55 -7.70 21.20
CA PHE A 71 32.16 -6.38 20.72
C PHE A 71 33.33 -5.42 20.86
N GLU A 72 33.54 -4.58 19.86
CA GLU A 72 34.67 -3.65 19.77
C GLU A 72 34.17 -2.31 19.23
N VAL A 73 34.35 -1.24 20.01
CA VAL A 73 34.11 0.12 19.52
C VAL A 73 35.28 0.53 18.62
N VAL A 74 34.98 0.79 17.35
CA VAL A 74 35.95 1.20 16.32
C VAL A 74 36.24 2.70 16.41
N SER A 75 35.18 3.51 16.52
CA SER A 75 35.31 4.98 16.60
C SER A 75 34.03 5.60 17.17
N THR A 76 34.16 6.79 17.75
CA THR A 76 33.05 7.62 18.22
C THR A 76 33.10 8.99 17.57
N THR A 77 31.95 9.64 17.44
CA THR A 77 31.83 11.05 17.03
C THR A 77 30.64 11.64 17.74
N SER A 78 30.83 12.74 18.48
CA SER A 78 29.79 13.34 19.30
C SER A 78 29.54 14.80 18.97
N GLU A 79 28.29 15.21 19.02
CA GLU A 79 27.81 16.58 18.89
C GLU A 79 26.62 16.76 19.84
N ASP A 80 26.70 17.76 20.73
CA ASP A 80 25.70 18.03 21.76
C ASP A 80 25.29 16.78 22.57
N ASP A 81 24.02 16.40 22.49
CA ASP A 81 23.40 15.27 23.19
C ASP A 81 23.53 13.94 22.43
N ARG A 82 24.22 13.92 21.29
CA ARG A 82 24.33 12.74 20.40
C ARG A 82 25.75 12.22 20.30
N CYS A 83 25.89 10.90 20.27
CA CYS A 83 27.13 10.21 20.00
C CYS A 83 26.91 9.07 19.00
N ALA A 84 27.51 9.19 17.81
CA ALA A 84 27.61 8.10 16.86
C ALA A 84 28.75 7.17 17.27
N VAL A 85 28.47 5.88 17.46
CA VAL A 85 29.43 4.85 17.86
C VAL A 85 29.50 3.79 16.77
N ARG A 86 30.61 3.74 16.04
CA ARG A 86 30.88 2.66 15.09
C ARG A 86 31.53 1.49 15.83
N TRP A 87 31.06 0.29 15.55
CA TRP A 87 31.53 -0.90 16.24
C TRP A 87 31.63 -2.11 15.31
N ARG A 88 32.33 -3.12 15.82
CA ARG A 88 32.47 -4.45 15.25
C ARG A 88 32.07 -5.47 16.29
N ALA A 89 31.33 -6.49 15.89
CA ALA A 89 31.08 -7.64 16.74
C ALA A 89 31.37 -8.95 15.99
N ARG A 90 31.75 -9.98 16.74
CA ARG A 90 31.96 -11.33 16.21
C ARG A 90 31.41 -12.35 17.19
N GLY A 91 30.94 -13.48 16.67
CA GLY A 91 30.49 -14.59 17.48
C GLY A 91 30.25 -15.84 16.63
N THR A 92 30.08 -16.97 17.30
CA THR A 92 29.72 -18.25 16.72
C THR A 92 28.32 -18.61 17.19
N PHE A 93 27.41 -18.89 16.26
CA PHE A 93 26.03 -19.23 16.54
C PHE A 93 25.93 -20.69 17.02
N ALA A 94 26.30 -20.91 18.28
CA ALA A 94 26.50 -22.24 18.86
C ALA A 94 26.00 -22.36 20.31
N GLY A 95 25.40 -21.31 20.87
CA GLY A 95 24.85 -21.35 22.22
C GLY A 95 23.53 -22.12 22.29
N PRO A 96 22.98 -22.39 23.49
CA PRO A 96 21.74 -23.15 23.63
C PRO A 96 20.47 -22.34 23.24
N GLY A 97 20.59 -21.03 23.06
CA GLY A 97 19.48 -20.14 22.70
C GLY A 97 19.27 -20.01 21.19
N ARG A 98 18.07 -19.58 20.80
CA ARG A 98 17.77 -19.17 19.41
C ARG A 98 18.18 -17.72 19.17
N PHE A 99 18.45 -17.38 17.92
CA PHE A 99 18.64 -16.00 17.49
C PHE A 99 17.66 -15.68 16.36
N GLN A 100 16.77 -14.71 16.57
CA GLN A 100 15.72 -14.36 15.61
C GLN A 100 14.93 -15.59 15.12
N GLU A 101 14.50 -16.44 16.06
CA GLU A 101 13.80 -17.71 15.82
C GLU A 101 14.64 -18.85 15.20
N PHE A 102 15.84 -18.59 14.71
CA PHE A 102 16.70 -19.62 14.12
C PHE A 102 17.40 -20.46 15.19
N GLU A 103 17.70 -21.71 14.84
CA GLU A 103 18.46 -22.61 15.71
C GLU A 103 19.97 -22.50 15.45
N PRO A 104 20.80 -22.61 16.51
CA PRO A 104 22.26 -22.63 16.41
C PRO A 104 22.74 -23.65 15.37
N ASN A 105 23.63 -23.21 14.49
CA ASN A 105 24.14 -24.02 13.38
C ASN A 105 25.67 -24.00 13.25
N GLY A 106 26.37 -23.39 14.21
CA GLY A 106 27.82 -23.26 14.23
C GLY A 106 28.40 -22.21 13.28
N ALA A 107 27.54 -21.43 12.59
CA ALA A 107 28.00 -20.36 11.73
C ALA A 107 28.75 -19.27 12.52
N ARG A 108 29.76 -18.66 11.90
CA ARG A 108 30.43 -17.48 12.46
C ARG A 108 29.82 -16.23 11.87
N ILE A 109 29.58 -15.25 12.74
CA ILE A 109 29.20 -13.90 12.36
C ILE A 109 30.36 -12.93 12.58
N ALA A 110 30.52 -12.00 11.66
CA ALA A 110 31.31 -10.79 11.78
C ALA A 110 30.45 -9.63 11.29
N ILE A 111 30.07 -8.76 12.21
CA ILE A 111 29.13 -7.68 11.98
C ILE A 111 29.79 -6.34 12.24
N GLU A 112 29.45 -5.37 11.41
CA GLU A 112 29.77 -3.96 11.62
C GLU A 112 28.46 -3.19 11.77
N GLY A 113 28.45 -2.18 12.63
CA GLY A 113 27.28 -1.35 12.84
C GLY A 113 27.64 0.04 13.33
N VAL A 114 26.62 0.88 13.40
CA VAL A 114 26.68 2.20 14.01
C VAL A 114 25.45 2.45 14.84
N ASP A 115 25.67 2.99 16.03
CA ASP A 115 24.62 3.40 16.96
C ASP A 115 24.66 4.92 17.10
N VAL A 116 23.52 5.58 16.97
CA VAL A 116 23.37 7.01 17.26
C VAL A 116 22.69 7.14 18.61
N VAL A 117 23.51 7.22 19.66
CA VAL A 117 23.06 7.29 21.05
C VAL A 117 22.69 8.73 21.38
N ARG A 118 21.52 8.94 21.99
CA ARG A 118 21.10 10.20 22.60
C ARG A 118 21.20 10.12 24.11
N VAL A 119 21.77 11.15 24.74
CA VAL A 119 22.06 11.19 26.17
C VAL A 119 21.46 12.43 26.82
N ALA A 120 20.82 12.26 27.97
CA ALA A 120 20.44 13.37 28.85
C ALA A 120 20.61 12.95 30.31
N ASP A 121 21.01 13.88 31.17
CA ASP A 121 21.20 13.66 32.60
C ASP A 121 22.10 12.45 32.94
N GLY A 122 23.12 12.20 32.12
CA GLY A 122 24.05 11.09 32.29
C GLY A 122 23.49 9.70 31.93
N LEU A 123 22.31 9.63 31.31
CA LEU A 123 21.64 8.39 30.89
C LEU A 123 21.37 8.40 29.40
N VAL A 124 21.39 7.21 28.79
CA VAL A 124 20.87 6.99 27.44
C VAL A 124 19.36 7.20 27.45
N VAL A 125 18.89 8.14 26.64
CA VAL A 125 17.45 8.47 26.50
C VAL A 125 16.87 7.99 25.16
N GLY A 126 17.72 7.50 24.26
CA GLY A 126 17.32 6.77 23.08
C GLY A 126 18.52 6.36 22.24
N ASN A 127 18.34 5.38 21.35
CA ASN A 127 19.37 4.91 20.44
C ASN A 127 18.75 4.52 19.10
N ASP A 128 19.44 4.85 18.01
CA ASP A 128 19.13 4.41 16.67
C ASP A 128 20.30 3.55 16.16
N ALA A 129 20.13 2.23 16.15
CA ALA A 129 21.15 1.25 15.78
C ALA A 129 20.94 0.75 14.35
N TYR A 130 22.02 0.78 13.57
CA TYR A 130 22.04 0.37 12.16
C TYR A 130 23.08 -0.72 11.93
N LEU A 131 22.65 -1.84 11.32
CA LEU A 131 23.53 -2.94 10.90
C LEU A 131 22.97 -3.65 9.65
N ASP A 132 23.81 -4.36 8.90
CA ASP A 132 23.38 -5.14 7.72
C ASP A 132 22.77 -6.49 8.16
N GLY A 133 21.48 -6.49 8.48
CA GLY A 133 20.76 -7.71 8.86
C GLY A 133 20.73 -8.78 7.75
N ALA A 134 20.77 -8.38 6.48
CA ALA A 134 20.82 -9.32 5.37
C ALA A 134 22.19 -10.00 5.25
N ASP A 135 23.27 -9.35 5.69
CA ASP A 135 24.57 -9.99 5.81
C ASP A 135 24.61 -11.00 6.96
N VAL A 136 24.04 -10.66 8.12
CA VAL A 136 23.86 -11.63 9.23
C VAL A 136 23.10 -12.86 8.75
N ALA A 137 21.95 -12.67 8.10
CA ALA A 137 21.14 -13.76 7.56
C ALA A 137 21.90 -14.64 6.57
N ARG A 138 22.82 -14.08 5.77
CA ARG A 138 23.70 -14.87 4.89
C ARG A 138 24.75 -15.64 5.67
N GLN A 139 25.38 -14.99 6.66
CA GLN A 139 26.41 -15.61 7.48
C GLN A 139 25.85 -16.81 8.27
N ILE A 140 24.62 -16.73 8.77
CA ILE A 140 23.92 -17.84 9.45
C ILE A 140 23.16 -18.78 8.49
N GLY A 141 23.28 -18.61 7.17
CA GLY A 141 22.74 -19.55 6.17
C GLY A 141 21.24 -19.47 5.88
N VAL A 142 20.55 -18.43 6.34
CA VAL A 142 19.13 -18.16 6.02
C VAL A 142 19.00 -17.64 4.59
N LEU A 143 19.93 -16.77 4.16
CA LEU A 143 20.00 -16.27 2.79
C LEU A 143 21.18 -16.89 2.03
N PRO A 144 21.05 -17.10 0.71
CA PRO A 144 22.14 -17.61 -0.11
C PRO A 144 23.31 -16.61 -0.15
N PRO A 145 24.56 -17.09 -0.30
CA PRO A 145 25.72 -16.20 -0.40
C PRO A 145 25.61 -15.21 -1.55
N ARG A 146 26.13 -13.99 -1.37
CA ARG A 146 26.15 -12.95 -2.41
C ARG A 146 26.87 -13.45 -3.66
N GLY A 147 26.27 -13.26 -4.83
CA GLY A 147 26.80 -13.68 -6.11
C GLY A 147 26.75 -15.19 -6.37
N SER A 148 26.12 -15.98 -5.49
CA SER A 148 25.99 -17.43 -5.67
C SER A 148 25.00 -17.80 -6.79
N GLY A 149 25.11 -19.03 -7.29
CA GLY A 149 24.12 -19.59 -8.21
C GLY A 149 22.73 -19.73 -7.58
N GLN A 150 22.66 -20.00 -6.27
CA GLN A 150 21.42 -20.09 -5.51
C GLN A 150 20.71 -18.73 -5.44
N GLU A 151 21.42 -17.65 -5.14
CA GLU A 151 20.86 -16.28 -5.12
C GLU A 151 20.28 -15.90 -6.49
N ARG A 152 21.01 -16.17 -7.57
CA ARG A 152 20.50 -15.92 -8.95
C ARG A 152 19.26 -16.72 -9.27
N SER A 153 19.21 -18.00 -8.88
CA SER A 153 18.03 -18.85 -9.10
C SER A 153 16.82 -18.37 -8.29
N MET A 154 17.03 -17.97 -7.04
CA MET A 154 16.00 -17.37 -6.19
C MET A 154 15.46 -16.07 -6.81
N ALA A 155 16.34 -15.17 -7.26
CA ALA A 155 15.95 -13.94 -7.94
C ALA A 155 15.14 -14.19 -9.22
N LYS A 156 15.54 -15.18 -10.04
CA LYS A 156 14.76 -15.58 -11.22
C LYS A 156 13.36 -16.07 -10.85
N LEU A 157 13.24 -16.90 -9.81
CA LEU A 157 11.95 -17.41 -9.36
C LEU A 157 11.04 -16.27 -8.87
N VAL A 158 11.58 -15.33 -8.09
CA VAL A 158 10.87 -14.13 -7.65
C VAL A 158 10.39 -13.33 -8.87
N ASN A 159 11.27 -13.04 -9.83
CA ASN A 159 10.92 -12.29 -11.03
C ASN A 159 9.81 -12.97 -11.86
N VAL A 160 9.85 -14.29 -12.00
CA VAL A 160 8.80 -15.05 -12.70
C VAL A 160 7.47 -14.94 -11.96
N ARG A 161 7.48 -15.12 -10.63
CA ARG A 161 6.29 -14.97 -9.78
C ARG A 161 5.70 -13.56 -9.88
N THR A 162 6.53 -12.53 -9.76
CA THR A 162 6.10 -11.13 -9.87
C THR A 162 5.48 -10.84 -11.24
N LYS A 163 6.14 -11.23 -12.34
CA LYS A 163 5.60 -11.03 -13.69
C LYS A 163 4.26 -11.73 -13.89
N LEU A 164 4.12 -12.95 -13.38
CA LEU A 164 2.87 -13.68 -13.47
C LEU A 164 1.77 -13.04 -12.62
N ALA A 165 2.07 -12.63 -11.39
CA ALA A 165 1.13 -11.97 -10.49
C ALA A 165 0.59 -10.67 -11.10
N LEU A 166 1.47 -9.79 -11.60
CA LEU A 166 1.08 -8.54 -12.26
C LEU A 166 0.24 -8.80 -13.51
N LYS A 167 0.64 -9.77 -14.35
CA LYS A 167 -0.13 -10.15 -15.54
C LYS A 167 -1.46 -10.82 -15.23
N LEU A 168 -1.64 -11.42 -14.06
CA LEU A 168 -2.94 -11.96 -13.65
C LEU A 168 -3.83 -10.85 -13.07
N ALA A 169 -3.24 -9.94 -12.31
CA ALA A 169 -3.92 -8.82 -11.67
C ALA A 169 -4.52 -7.83 -12.68
N ALA A 170 -3.74 -7.40 -13.67
CA ALA A 170 -4.14 -6.37 -14.63
C ALA A 170 -3.68 -6.67 -16.06
N SER A 171 -4.29 -6.03 -17.05
CA SER A 171 -3.79 -5.96 -18.43
C SER A 171 -2.68 -4.93 -18.56
N ASP A 172 -1.96 -4.97 -19.67
CA ASP A 172 -1.18 -3.81 -20.09
C ASP A 172 -2.14 -2.64 -20.41
N PRO A 173 -1.70 -1.37 -20.26
CA PRO A 173 -2.53 -0.21 -20.59
C PRO A 173 -2.80 -0.16 -22.10
N GLU A 174 -4.09 -0.14 -22.46
CA GLU A 174 -4.55 0.00 -23.84
C GLU A 174 -4.95 1.46 -24.08
N ARG A 175 -4.37 2.13 -25.07
CA ARG A 175 -4.77 3.50 -25.42
C ARG A 175 -6.13 3.48 -26.11
N ILE A 176 -7.10 4.20 -25.55
CA ILE A 176 -8.49 4.25 -26.06
C ILE A 176 -8.83 5.57 -26.74
N ALA A 177 -8.10 6.64 -26.39
CA ALA A 177 -8.19 7.95 -27.01
C ALA A 177 -6.89 8.72 -26.78
N ASP A 178 -6.83 9.96 -27.27
CA ASP A 178 -5.67 10.81 -27.00
C ASP A 178 -5.54 11.12 -25.51
N GLY A 179 -4.35 10.89 -24.95
CA GLY A 179 -4.07 11.00 -23.51
C GLY A 179 -4.90 10.07 -22.60
N VAL A 180 -5.54 9.00 -23.11
CA VAL A 180 -6.39 8.13 -22.28
C VAL A 180 -6.09 6.66 -22.53
N TRP A 181 -5.87 5.92 -21.45
CA TRP A 181 -5.65 4.48 -21.44
C TRP A 181 -6.65 3.78 -20.53
N VAL A 182 -6.96 2.53 -20.85
CA VAL A 182 -7.70 1.61 -19.99
C VAL A 182 -6.79 0.48 -19.53
N VAL A 183 -6.85 0.15 -18.24
CA VAL A 183 -6.22 -1.00 -17.62
C VAL A 183 -7.32 -1.89 -17.07
N ARG A 184 -7.28 -3.18 -17.38
CA ARG A 184 -8.34 -4.12 -17.01
C ARG A 184 -7.90 -5.15 -16.00
N GLY A 185 -8.68 -5.37 -14.95
CA GLY A 185 -8.42 -6.40 -13.95
C GLY A 185 -9.68 -7.06 -13.42
N GLY A 186 -9.54 -7.80 -12.32
CA GLY A 186 -10.61 -8.65 -11.80
C GLY A 186 -10.63 -10.04 -12.45
N LEU A 187 -10.28 -11.06 -11.66
CA LEU A 187 -10.38 -12.45 -12.12
C LEU A 187 -11.86 -12.90 -12.14
N PRO A 188 -12.24 -13.79 -13.08
CA PRO A 188 -11.37 -14.50 -14.03
C PRO A 188 -11.22 -13.85 -15.42
N ARG A 189 -12.04 -12.86 -15.78
CA ARG A 189 -12.16 -12.36 -17.18
C ARG A 189 -11.48 -11.01 -17.46
N LYS A 190 -11.03 -10.31 -16.42
CA LYS A 190 -10.53 -8.93 -16.49
C LYS A 190 -11.54 -7.95 -17.06
N GLU A 191 -12.70 -7.87 -16.43
CA GLU A 191 -13.79 -6.99 -16.88
C GLU A 191 -13.75 -5.61 -16.18
N MET A 192 -13.02 -5.46 -15.07
CA MET A 192 -12.98 -4.22 -14.28
C MET A 192 -12.07 -3.21 -14.98
N ASN A 193 -12.62 -2.08 -15.42
CA ASN A 193 -11.90 -1.03 -16.11
C ASN A 193 -11.41 0.04 -15.13
N VAL A 194 -10.13 0.39 -15.25
CA VAL A 194 -9.52 1.56 -14.62
C VAL A 194 -8.96 2.44 -15.73
N TYR A 195 -9.24 3.74 -15.67
CA TYR A 195 -8.80 4.66 -16.69
C TYR A 195 -7.62 5.49 -16.20
N LEU A 196 -6.60 5.64 -17.03
CA LEU A 196 -5.47 6.54 -16.80
C LEU A 196 -5.58 7.67 -17.81
N ILE A 197 -5.62 8.90 -17.32
CA ILE A 197 -5.81 10.12 -18.10
C ILE A 197 -4.57 10.99 -17.91
N GLU A 198 -3.93 11.37 -19.01
CA GLU A 198 -2.77 12.25 -19.02
C GLU A 198 -3.08 13.58 -18.31
N ASP A 199 -2.24 13.96 -17.36
CA ASP A 199 -2.34 15.21 -16.61
C ASP A 199 -0.94 15.76 -16.31
N GLY A 200 -0.50 16.70 -17.14
CA GLY A 200 0.87 17.23 -17.10
C GLY A 200 1.91 16.15 -17.42
N ASP A 201 2.85 15.94 -16.50
CA ASP A 201 3.89 14.91 -16.58
C ASP A 201 3.52 13.63 -15.81
N GLY A 202 2.25 13.44 -15.45
CA GLY A 202 1.72 12.24 -14.80
C GLY A 202 0.33 11.86 -15.32
N VAL A 203 -0.42 11.13 -14.49
CA VAL A 203 -1.80 10.72 -14.82
C VAL A 203 -2.77 10.91 -13.66
N VAL A 204 -4.02 11.22 -13.98
CA VAL A 204 -5.18 10.99 -13.10
C VAL A 204 -5.69 9.57 -13.35
N MET A 205 -5.99 8.85 -12.28
CA MET A 205 -6.63 7.53 -12.35
C MET A 205 -8.12 7.68 -12.05
N PHE A 206 -8.99 7.35 -13.01
CA PHE A 206 -10.45 7.34 -12.83
C PHE A 206 -10.95 5.91 -12.60
N ASP A 207 -11.62 5.71 -11.46
CA ASP A 207 -11.77 4.43 -10.76
C ASP A 207 -10.43 3.77 -10.37
N ALA A 208 -10.47 2.72 -9.56
CA ALA A 208 -9.32 1.99 -9.03
C ALA A 208 -9.47 0.46 -9.10
N GLY A 209 -10.55 -0.05 -9.70
CA GLY A 209 -10.69 -1.48 -9.92
C GLY A 209 -10.77 -2.25 -8.60
N VAL A 210 -10.26 -3.49 -8.61
CA VAL A 210 -10.24 -4.38 -7.43
C VAL A 210 -8.88 -4.37 -6.72
N ARG A 211 -8.85 -4.73 -5.43
CA ARG A 211 -7.65 -4.78 -4.57
C ARG A 211 -6.45 -5.49 -5.20
N SER A 212 -6.67 -6.58 -5.94
CA SER A 212 -5.57 -7.32 -6.55
C SER A 212 -4.81 -6.52 -7.63
N MET A 213 -5.39 -5.42 -8.13
CA MET A 213 -4.77 -4.55 -9.13
C MET A 213 -3.75 -3.56 -8.56
N THR A 214 -3.71 -3.33 -7.24
CA THR A 214 -2.88 -2.30 -6.58
C THR A 214 -1.44 -2.25 -7.09
N SER A 215 -0.69 -3.35 -7.00
CA SER A 215 0.72 -3.35 -7.43
C SER A 215 0.89 -3.09 -8.93
N ALA A 216 -0.06 -3.54 -9.75
CA ALA A 216 0.02 -3.36 -11.19
C ALA A 216 -0.30 -1.92 -11.60
N LEU A 217 -1.35 -1.33 -11.02
CA LEU A 217 -1.71 0.08 -11.24
C LEU A 217 -0.62 1.03 -10.73
N ALA A 218 -0.07 0.78 -9.54
CA ALA A 218 1.06 1.56 -9.02
C ALA A 218 2.28 1.51 -9.95
N ALA A 219 2.62 0.32 -10.47
CA ALA A 219 3.74 0.16 -11.40
C ALA A 219 3.50 0.85 -12.75
N ILE A 220 2.30 0.71 -13.32
CA ILE A 220 1.92 1.38 -14.57
C ILE A 220 1.92 2.89 -14.38
N GLY A 221 1.29 3.38 -13.32
CA GLY A 221 1.25 4.79 -12.98
C GLY A 221 2.64 5.41 -12.82
N ALA A 222 3.56 4.74 -12.10
CA ALA A 222 4.94 5.19 -11.98
C ALA A 222 5.68 5.26 -13.33
N GLN A 223 5.42 4.32 -14.25
CA GLN A 223 5.99 4.36 -15.61
C GLN A 223 5.40 5.49 -16.46
N MET A 224 4.22 5.96 -16.12
CA MET A 224 3.52 7.08 -16.78
C MET A 224 3.74 8.43 -16.08
N GLY A 225 4.77 8.54 -15.22
CA GLY A 225 5.13 9.79 -14.54
C GLY A 225 4.46 10.02 -13.18
N GLY A 226 3.79 9.00 -12.65
CA GLY A 226 3.15 8.98 -11.34
C GLY A 226 1.64 9.24 -11.40
N ILE A 227 0.91 8.62 -10.48
CA ILE A 227 -0.52 8.89 -10.29
C ILE A 227 -0.65 10.15 -9.43
N ARG A 228 -1.17 11.23 -10.01
CA ARG A 228 -1.34 12.52 -9.33
C ARG A 228 -2.52 12.50 -8.38
N ARG A 229 -3.57 11.80 -8.79
CA ARG A 229 -4.85 11.73 -8.09
C ARG A 229 -5.62 10.51 -8.56
N ILE A 230 -6.40 9.96 -7.65
CA ILE A 230 -7.44 8.97 -7.93
C ILE A 230 -8.78 9.69 -7.84
N VAL A 231 -9.59 9.62 -8.88
CA VAL A 231 -10.97 10.10 -8.87
C VAL A 231 -11.87 8.89 -8.95
N LEU A 232 -12.58 8.59 -7.86
CA LEU A 232 -13.53 7.49 -7.83
C LEU A 232 -14.82 7.91 -8.54
N GLY A 233 -15.23 7.12 -9.53
CA GLY A 233 -16.55 7.22 -10.13
C GLY A 233 -17.63 6.92 -9.12
N HIS A 234 -17.43 5.90 -8.28
CA HIS A 234 -18.19 5.64 -7.07
C HIS A 234 -17.43 4.71 -6.09
N GLY A 235 -17.99 4.41 -4.92
CA GLY A 235 -17.33 3.77 -3.78
C GLY A 235 -17.41 2.24 -3.73
N HIS A 236 -17.94 1.56 -4.74
CA HIS A 236 -18.09 0.10 -4.68
C HIS A 236 -16.74 -0.64 -4.66
N PRO A 237 -16.69 -1.85 -4.06
CA PRO A 237 -15.47 -2.66 -3.92
C PRO A 237 -14.60 -2.82 -5.17
N ASP A 238 -15.22 -2.89 -6.33
CA ASP A 238 -14.61 -3.08 -7.64
C ASP A 238 -14.25 -1.78 -8.36
N HIS A 239 -14.51 -0.62 -7.73
CA HIS A 239 -14.13 0.70 -8.21
C HIS A 239 -13.19 1.42 -7.24
N ARG A 240 -13.29 1.16 -5.93
CA ARG A 240 -12.33 1.70 -4.93
C ARG A 240 -11.22 0.72 -4.56
N GLY A 241 -11.28 -0.52 -5.02
CA GLY A 241 -10.55 -1.64 -4.44
C GLY A 241 -9.04 -1.48 -4.36
N ALA A 242 -8.41 -0.88 -5.37
CA ALA A 242 -6.95 -0.66 -5.32
C ALA A 242 -6.54 0.64 -4.61
N ALA A 243 -7.46 1.59 -4.40
CA ALA A 243 -7.14 2.97 -4.04
C ALA A 243 -6.43 3.07 -2.69
N ALA A 244 -6.86 2.32 -1.66
CA ALA A 244 -6.23 2.32 -0.33
C ALA A 244 -4.75 1.90 -0.32
N GLY A 245 -4.30 1.19 -1.36
CA GLY A 245 -2.92 0.70 -1.47
C GLY A 245 -2.04 1.52 -2.41
N ILE A 246 -2.54 2.65 -2.92
CA ILE A 246 -1.82 3.53 -3.84
C ILE A 246 -1.59 4.86 -3.14
N ASP A 247 -0.34 5.32 -3.12
CA ASP A 247 0.06 6.60 -2.54
C ASP A 247 -0.31 7.76 -3.47
N ALA A 248 -1.59 8.15 -3.45
CA ALA A 248 -2.14 9.29 -4.18
C ALA A 248 -3.39 9.82 -3.47
N GLU A 249 -3.66 11.12 -3.62
CA GLU A 249 -4.91 11.71 -3.12
C GLU A 249 -6.13 11.05 -3.77
N VAL A 250 -7.14 10.71 -2.98
CA VAL A 250 -8.40 10.14 -3.46
C VAL A 250 -9.51 11.18 -3.39
N TRP A 251 -10.15 11.44 -4.52
CA TRP A 251 -11.27 12.36 -4.66
C TRP A 251 -12.52 11.59 -5.12
N CYS A 252 -13.70 12.04 -4.71
CA CYS A 252 -14.98 11.50 -5.18
C CYS A 252 -16.06 12.57 -5.11
N HIS A 253 -17.27 12.25 -5.56
CA HIS A 253 -18.41 13.13 -5.31
C HIS A 253 -18.73 13.23 -3.81
N PRO A 254 -19.20 14.38 -3.27
CA PRO A 254 -19.51 14.52 -1.86
C PRO A 254 -20.54 13.49 -1.35
N ALA A 255 -21.56 13.18 -2.17
CA ALA A 255 -22.56 12.16 -1.84
C ALA A 255 -21.99 10.74 -1.81
N GLU A 256 -20.81 10.51 -2.38
CA GLU A 256 -20.14 9.21 -2.39
C GLU A 256 -19.18 9.02 -1.21
N ARG A 257 -18.74 10.12 -0.59
CA ARG A 257 -17.77 10.09 0.52
C ARG A 257 -18.15 9.08 1.62
N PRO A 258 -19.41 8.99 2.10
CA PRO A 258 -19.77 8.03 3.13
C PRO A 258 -19.50 6.57 2.73
N ASP A 259 -19.72 6.23 1.47
CA ASP A 259 -19.52 4.87 0.96
C ASP A 259 -18.03 4.60 0.76
N ALA A 260 -17.30 5.56 0.19
CA ALA A 260 -15.86 5.45 -0.06
C ALA A 260 -15.04 5.37 1.24
N GLU A 261 -15.40 6.14 2.27
CA GLU A 261 -14.80 6.08 3.63
C GLU A 261 -15.41 4.96 4.50
N GLY A 262 -16.47 4.32 4.04
CA GLY A 262 -17.26 3.36 4.80
C GLY A 262 -17.33 1.99 4.13
N ASP A 263 -18.55 1.47 3.99
CA ASP A 263 -18.83 0.09 3.62
C ASP A 263 -18.83 -0.20 2.11
N GLY A 264 -18.51 0.80 1.29
CA GLY A 264 -18.50 0.68 -0.17
C GLY A 264 -19.88 0.44 -0.78
N GLY A 265 -20.93 0.98 -0.16
CA GLY A 265 -22.31 0.87 -0.65
C GLY A 265 -23.04 -0.40 -0.21
N SER A 266 -22.42 -1.24 0.62
CA SER A 266 -22.97 -2.54 1.01
C SER A 266 -24.35 -2.47 1.66
N HIS A 267 -24.66 -1.35 2.32
CA HIS A 267 -25.92 -1.10 3.01
C HIS A 267 -27.15 -1.01 2.08
N TYR A 268 -26.98 -0.77 0.77
CA TYR A 268 -28.06 -0.87 -0.22
C TYR A 268 -27.94 -2.08 -1.15
N PHE A 269 -26.97 -2.98 -0.93
CA PHE A 269 -26.90 -4.22 -1.69
C PHE A 269 -27.99 -5.20 -1.25
N ASP A 270 -28.78 -5.68 -2.22
CA ASP A 270 -29.85 -6.66 -2.01
C ASP A 270 -29.54 -7.97 -2.74
N PHE A 271 -28.77 -8.83 -2.07
CA PHE A 271 -28.42 -10.16 -2.57
C PHE A 271 -29.63 -11.10 -2.71
N SER A 272 -30.82 -10.75 -2.20
CA SER A 272 -32.03 -11.54 -2.40
C SER A 272 -32.56 -11.45 -3.83
N LYS A 273 -32.16 -10.40 -4.57
CA LYS A 273 -32.47 -10.18 -5.99
C LYS A 273 -31.54 -10.94 -6.94
N LEU A 274 -30.57 -11.66 -6.41
CA LEU A 274 -29.68 -12.52 -7.18
C LEU A 274 -30.21 -13.95 -7.20
N ASP A 275 -29.81 -14.71 -8.22
CA ASP A 275 -29.99 -16.15 -8.16
C ASP A 275 -29.08 -16.79 -7.08
N LEU A 276 -29.33 -18.06 -6.75
CA LEU A 276 -28.59 -18.76 -5.70
C LEU A 276 -27.08 -18.82 -5.99
N HIS A 277 -26.69 -18.92 -7.26
CA HIS A 277 -25.30 -19.00 -7.66
C HIS A 277 -24.61 -17.64 -7.48
N GLY A 278 -25.20 -16.57 -8.00
CA GLY A 278 -24.73 -15.19 -7.88
C GLY A 278 -24.61 -14.76 -6.43
N ARG A 279 -25.60 -15.09 -5.59
CA ARG A 279 -25.57 -14.79 -4.15
C ARG A 279 -24.36 -15.40 -3.44
N VAL A 280 -24.06 -16.67 -3.70
CA VAL A 280 -22.91 -17.36 -3.09
C VAL A 280 -21.59 -16.86 -3.65
N LEU A 281 -21.52 -16.70 -4.98
CA LEU A 281 -20.30 -16.29 -5.67
C LEU A 281 -19.92 -14.85 -5.32
N LEU A 282 -20.83 -13.90 -5.51
CA LEU A 282 -20.58 -12.48 -5.28
C LEU A 282 -20.42 -12.15 -3.79
N GLY A 283 -21.15 -12.85 -2.91
CA GLY A 283 -20.95 -12.74 -1.46
C GLY A 283 -19.53 -13.15 -1.00
N ARG A 284 -18.83 -13.98 -1.80
CA ARG A 284 -17.42 -14.32 -1.56
C ARG A 284 -16.45 -13.37 -2.26
N LEU A 285 -16.78 -12.92 -3.47
CA LEU A 285 -15.87 -12.12 -4.30
C LEU A 285 -15.80 -10.65 -3.89
N LEU A 286 -16.93 -10.00 -3.59
CA LEU A 286 -16.96 -8.56 -3.25
C LEU A 286 -16.02 -8.19 -2.09
N PRO A 287 -15.97 -8.94 -0.96
CA PRO A 287 -15.01 -8.65 0.10
C PRO A 287 -13.54 -8.85 -0.30
N GLN A 288 -13.27 -9.70 -1.29
CA GLN A 288 -11.90 -9.91 -1.81
C GLN A 288 -11.48 -8.82 -2.80
N TRP A 289 -12.45 -8.18 -3.45
CA TRP A 289 -12.25 -7.06 -4.35
C TRP A 289 -12.04 -5.76 -3.60
N ASP A 290 -12.74 -5.57 -2.49
CA ASP A 290 -12.63 -4.33 -1.72
C ASP A 290 -11.24 -4.17 -1.13
N GLY A 291 -10.67 -2.97 -1.24
CA GLY A 291 -9.43 -2.50 -0.61
C GLY A 291 -9.60 -2.10 0.85
N GLY A 292 -10.85 -1.84 1.23
CA GLY A 292 -11.25 -1.20 2.48
C GLY A 292 -11.52 0.29 2.29
N PRO A 293 -11.96 0.97 3.37
CA PRO A 293 -12.13 2.42 3.41
C PRO A 293 -10.91 3.19 2.87
N VAL A 294 -11.19 4.29 2.17
CA VAL A 294 -10.17 5.25 1.72
C VAL A 294 -10.45 6.62 2.31
N GLU A 295 -9.41 7.33 2.73
CA GLU A 295 -9.52 8.73 3.14
C GLU A 295 -9.74 9.61 1.90
N ILE A 296 -10.81 10.40 1.88
CA ILE A 296 -11.13 11.27 0.75
C ILE A 296 -10.52 12.67 0.99
N ALA A 297 -9.43 12.94 0.28
CA ALA A 297 -8.65 14.17 0.37
C ALA A 297 -9.35 15.39 -0.27
N GLY A 298 -10.29 15.16 -1.20
CA GLY A 298 -11.00 16.24 -1.91
C GLY A 298 -12.27 15.75 -2.59
N THR A 299 -13.08 16.67 -3.12
CA THR A 299 -14.34 16.33 -3.79
C THR A 299 -14.46 16.98 -5.15
N VAL A 300 -15.24 16.36 -6.03
CA VAL A 300 -15.63 16.89 -7.35
C VAL A 300 -17.13 16.80 -7.55
N GLU A 301 -17.71 17.79 -8.21
CA GLU A 301 -19.15 17.88 -8.48
C GLU A 301 -19.42 18.09 -9.98
N GLU A 302 -20.70 18.08 -10.36
CA GLU A 302 -21.12 18.39 -11.73
C GLU A 302 -20.48 19.69 -12.25
N GLY A 303 -19.85 19.60 -13.43
CA GLY A 303 -19.28 20.76 -14.11
C GLY A 303 -17.81 21.05 -13.76
N ASP A 304 -17.26 20.45 -12.70
CA ASP A 304 -15.83 20.53 -12.40
C ASP A 304 -14.98 19.90 -13.51
N GLU A 305 -13.69 20.24 -13.54
CA GLU A 305 -12.75 19.70 -14.52
C GLU A 305 -11.75 18.74 -13.87
N VAL A 306 -11.54 17.59 -14.51
CA VAL A 306 -10.56 16.56 -14.16
C VAL A 306 -9.78 16.20 -15.42
N ALA A 307 -8.50 16.60 -15.49
CA ALA A 307 -7.60 16.27 -16.60
C ALA A 307 -8.19 16.53 -18.00
N GLY A 308 -8.83 17.70 -18.18
CA GLY A 308 -9.49 18.09 -19.44
C GLY A 308 -10.85 17.42 -19.71
N PHE A 309 -11.41 16.70 -18.74
CA PHE A 309 -12.78 16.18 -18.77
C PHE A 309 -13.66 16.98 -17.83
N ARG A 310 -14.89 17.26 -18.25
CA ARG A 310 -15.94 17.79 -17.38
C ARG A 310 -16.61 16.67 -16.60
N VAL A 311 -16.75 16.84 -15.29
CA VAL A 311 -17.47 15.91 -14.41
C VAL A 311 -18.97 15.99 -14.67
N VAL A 312 -19.61 14.83 -14.75
CA VAL A 312 -21.06 14.67 -14.92
C VAL A 312 -21.59 13.78 -13.79
N HIS A 313 -22.46 14.31 -12.94
CA HIS A 313 -23.16 13.55 -11.91
C HIS A 313 -24.25 12.68 -12.54
N LEU A 314 -24.15 11.37 -12.28
CA LEU A 314 -24.96 10.31 -12.88
C LEU A 314 -25.50 9.37 -11.77
N PRO A 315 -26.23 9.90 -10.77
CA PRO A 315 -26.66 9.11 -9.62
C PRO A 315 -27.64 8.00 -9.99
N GLY A 316 -27.78 7.02 -9.11
CA GLY A 316 -28.75 5.94 -9.22
C GLY A 316 -28.12 4.58 -8.94
N HIS A 317 -26.97 4.27 -9.55
CA HIS A 317 -26.19 3.10 -9.13
C HIS A 317 -25.61 3.29 -7.74
N ALA A 318 -24.97 4.43 -7.55
CA ALA A 318 -24.57 4.97 -6.26
C ALA A 318 -25.07 6.43 -6.14
N PRO A 319 -25.24 6.97 -4.92
CA PRO A 319 -25.74 8.32 -4.71
C PRO A 319 -24.86 9.41 -5.33
N GLY A 320 -23.54 9.20 -5.32
CA GLY A 320 -22.55 10.13 -5.85
C GLY A 320 -21.88 9.65 -7.13
N LEU A 321 -22.48 8.72 -7.87
CA LEU A 321 -21.84 8.23 -9.10
C LEU A 321 -21.57 9.39 -10.07
N ILE A 322 -20.33 9.51 -10.53
CA ILE A 322 -19.91 10.47 -11.55
C ILE A 322 -19.35 9.77 -12.80
N GLY A 323 -19.46 10.45 -13.92
CA GLY A 323 -18.69 10.18 -15.14
C GLY A 323 -17.86 11.39 -15.54
N LEU A 324 -16.94 11.17 -16.47
CA LEU A 324 -16.08 12.18 -17.08
C LEU A 324 -16.43 12.31 -18.57
N TRP A 325 -16.71 13.53 -19.01
CA TRP A 325 -17.10 13.88 -20.38
C TRP A 325 -16.07 14.80 -21.04
N ARG A 326 -15.59 14.42 -22.22
CA ARG A 326 -14.71 15.28 -23.04
C ARG A 326 -15.39 15.65 -24.35
N GLU A 327 -15.64 16.95 -24.51
CA GLU A 327 -16.36 17.49 -25.66
C GLU A 327 -15.60 17.32 -26.99
N SER A 328 -14.27 17.44 -26.95
CA SER A 328 -13.43 17.51 -28.16
C SER A 328 -13.49 16.25 -29.03
N ASP A 329 -13.63 15.07 -28.41
CA ASP A 329 -13.78 13.77 -29.09
C ASP A 329 -15.07 13.04 -28.73
N ARG A 330 -15.93 13.65 -27.91
CA ARG A 330 -17.19 13.08 -27.40
C ARG A 330 -16.98 11.74 -26.70
N LEU A 331 -15.89 11.61 -25.95
CA LEU A 331 -15.59 10.48 -25.10
C LEU A 331 -16.27 10.63 -23.74
N ALA A 332 -16.97 9.58 -23.31
CA ALA A 332 -17.52 9.48 -21.96
C ALA A 332 -16.91 8.30 -21.20
N LEU A 333 -16.33 8.53 -20.02
CA LEU A 333 -15.92 7.49 -19.06
C LEU A 333 -16.93 7.53 -17.91
N VAL A 334 -17.74 6.50 -17.69
CA VAL A 334 -18.99 6.68 -16.93
C VAL A 334 -19.18 5.70 -15.78
N SER A 335 -18.11 5.02 -15.36
CA SER A 335 -18.16 4.03 -14.29
C SER A 335 -19.39 3.12 -14.49
N ASP A 336 -20.18 2.89 -13.44
CA ASP A 336 -21.34 2.00 -13.49
C ASP A 336 -22.68 2.71 -13.78
N CYS A 337 -22.66 3.79 -14.58
CA CYS A 337 -23.90 4.39 -15.09
C CYS A 337 -24.75 3.40 -15.90
N PHE A 338 -24.12 2.41 -16.54
CA PHE A 338 -24.79 1.31 -17.24
C PHE A 338 -23.93 0.04 -17.25
N TYR A 339 -24.56 -1.10 -17.57
CA TYR A 339 -23.86 -2.36 -17.80
C TYR A 339 -23.94 -2.84 -19.25
N THR A 340 -22.83 -3.40 -19.73
CA THR A 340 -22.71 -4.17 -20.99
C THR A 340 -22.41 -5.65 -20.73
N LEU A 341 -22.49 -6.07 -19.47
CA LEU A 341 -22.34 -7.44 -19.02
C LEU A 341 -23.40 -7.81 -17.99
N ASP A 342 -23.49 -9.09 -17.71
CA ASP A 342 -24.24 -9.59 -16.57
C ASP A 342 -23.39 -9.73 -15.31
N PRO A 343 -23.57 -8.95 -14.23
CA PRO A 343 -22.65 -8.96 -13.09
C PRO A 343 -22.73 -10.27 -12.31
N GLN A 344 -23.80 -11.06 -12.48
CA GLN A 344 -23.91 -12.40 -11.90
C GLN A 344 -23.03 -13.44 -12.60
N THR A 345 -22.84 -13.31 -13.92
CA THR A 345 -22.18 -14.33 -14.74
C THR A 345 -20.89 -13.85 -15.40
N GLY A 346 -20.66 -12.53 -15.42
CA GLY A 346 -19.58 -11.87 -16.16
C GLY A 346 -19.71 -12.01 -17.69
N ILE A 347 -20.89 -12.40 -18.19
CA ILE A 347 -21.11 -12.61 -19.64
C ILE A 347 -21.50 -11.27 -20.27
N ALA A 348 -20.79 -10.87 -21.30
CA ALA A 348 -21.13 -9.69 -22.11
C ALA A 348 -22.53 -9.83 -22.72
N GLY A 349 -23.29 -8.74 -22.73
CA GLY A 349 -24.67 -8.71 -23.19
C GLY A 349 -25.06 -7.36 -23.78
N ALA A 350 -26.35 -7.21 -24.05
CA ALA A 350 -26.90 -5.92 -24.45
C ALA A 350 -26.78 -4.90 -23.31
N LEU A 351 -26.70 -3.63 -23.69
CA LEU A 351 -26.76 -2.51 -22.75
C LEU A 351 -28.00 -2.61 -21.87
N ARG A 352 -27.83 -2.36 -20.58
CA ARG A 352 -28.91 -2.41 -19.59
C ARG A 352 -28.63 -1.47 -18.43
N VAL A 353 -29.71 -1.13 -17.70
CA VAL A 353 -29.62 -0.46 -16.41
C VAL A 353 -28.81 -1.31 -15.42
N PRO A 354 -28.16 -0.70 -14.43
CA PRO A 354 -27.43 -1.44 -13.41
C PRO A 354 -28.34 -2.44 -12.68
N HIS A 355 -27.76 -3.57 -12.27
CA HIS A 355 -28.53 -4.66 -11.67
C HIS A 355 -29.07 -4.24 -10.29
N GLU A 356 -30.36 -4.47 -10.05
CA GLU A 356 -31.04 -4.00 -8.83
C GLU A 356 -30.42 -4.45 -7.51
N ALA A 357 -29.71 -5.57 -7.51
CA ALA A 357 -29.00 -6.07 -6.33
C ALA A 357 -27.86 -5.16 -5.87
N PHE A 358 -27.33 -4.32 -6.76
CA PHE A 358 -26.18 -3.43 -6.49
C PHE A 358 -26.51 -1.96 -6.76
N ASN A 359 -27.77 -1.65 -7.08
CA ASN A 359 -28.19 -0.34 -7.56
C ASN A 359 -29.07 0.36 -6.52
N HIS A 360 -28.65 1.55 -6.11
CA HIS A 360 -29.33 2.35 -5.09
C HIS A 360 -30.76 2.77 -5.49
N ASP A 361 -30.94 3.31 -6.70
CA ASP A 361 -32.23 3.76 -7.25
C ASP A 361 -32.28 3.53 -8.78
N THR A 362 -33.16 2.62 -9.22
CA THR A 362 -33.27 2.23 -10.63
C THR A 362 -33.92 3.31 -11.49
N ALA A 363 -34.85 4.08 -10.94
CA ALA A 363 -35.51 5.15 -11.68
C ALA A 363 -34.51 6.29 -11.93
N GLN A 364 -33.74 6.66 -10.92
CA GLN A 364 -32.69 7.66 -11.03
C GLN A 364 -31.56 7.21 -11.97
N ALA A 365 -31.16 5.93 -11.93
CA ALA A 365 -30.18 5.38 -12.87
C ALA A 365 -30.63 5.53 -14.34
N ARG A 366 -31.92 5.30 -14.62
CA ARG A 366 -32.50 5.53 -15.96
C ARG A 366 -32.44 7.00 -16.36
N GLU A 367 -32.71 7.92 -15.44
CA GLU A 367 -32.59 9.37 -15.70
C GLU A 367 -31.15 9.76 -16.01
N SER A 368 -30.17 9.23 -15.28
CA SER A 368 -28.74 9.41 -15.55
C SER A 368 -28.33 8.87 -16.92
N MET A 369 -28.85 7.70 -17.33
CA MET A 369 -28.63 7.19 -18.69
C MET A 369 -29.20 8.11 -19.78
N ARG A 370 -30.39 8.71 -19.56
CA ARG A 370 -30.96 9.70 -20.50
C ARG A 370 -30.16 10.99 -20.53
N LYS A 371 -29.70 11.47 -19.37
CA LYS A 371 -28.80 12.62 -19.26
C LYS A 371 -27.52 12.38 -20.06
N LEU A 372 -26.90 11.20 -19.94
CA LEU A 372 -25.74 10.81 -20.73
C LEU A 372 -26.06 10.73 -22.22
N ALA A 373 -27.21 10.18 -22.61
CA ALA A 373 -27.64 10.11 -24.01
C ALA A 373 -27.75 11.50 -24.66
N ALA A 374 -28.23 12.50 -23.91
CA ALA A 374 -28.37 13.88 -24.38
C ALA A 374 -27.03 14.55 -24.73
N LEU A 375 -25.91 14.10 -24.15
CA LEU A 375 -24.55 14.54 -24.50
C LEU A 375 -24.08 14.01 -25.87
N LYS A 376 -24.80 13.03 -26.43
CA LYS A 376 -24.48 12.36 -27.70
C LYS A 376 -23.03 11.84 -27.79
N PRO A 377 -22.60 10.96 -26.86
CA PRO A 377 -21.25 10.42 -26.89
C PRO A 377 -20.97 9.69 -28.21
N ALA A 378 -19.74 9.83 -28.73
CA ALA A 378 -19.28 9.01 -29.83
C ALA A 378 -18.93 7.60 -29.34
N THR A 379 -18.35 7.51 -28.15
CA THR A 379 -18.10 6.26 -27.42
C THR A 379 -18.34 6.49 -25.93
N ALA A 380 -18.87 5.48 -25.24
CA ALA A 380 -19.04 5.50 -23.79
C ALA A 380 -18.40 4.26 -23.16
N TRP A 381 -17.54 4.48 -22.19
CA TRP A 381 -16.71 3.49 -21.53
C TRP A 381 -17.18 3.32 -20.09
N SER A 382 -17.75 2.17 -19.78
CA SER A 382 -18.26 1.82 -18.45
C SER A 382 -17.17 1.31 -17.52
N GLY A 383 -17.48 1.20 -16.24
CA GLY A 383 -16.66 0.57 -15.23
C GLY A 383 -16.33 -0.89 -15.53
N HIS A 384 -17.13 -1.52 -16.39
CA HIS A 384 -16.95 -2.91 -16.80
C HIS A 384 -16.91 -3.10 -18.33
N ALA A 385 -16.19 -4.14 -18.76
CA ALA A 385 -16.18 -4.70 -20.11
C ALA A 385 -15.81 -3.72 -21.23
N LYS A 386 -16.39 -3.95 -22.42
CA LYS A 386 -16.12 -3.21 -23.65
C LYS A 386 -16.95 -1.93 -23.72
N PRO A 387 -16.46 -0.91 -24.45
CA PRO A 387 -17.21 0.32 -24.64
C PRO A 387 -18.49 0.10 -25.44
N LEU A 388 -19.44 1.00 -25.20
CA LEU A 388 -20.57 1.26 -26.07
C LEU A 388 -20.11 2.11 -27.26
N THR A 389 -20.37 1.62 -28.48
CA THR A 389 -20.00 2.28 -29.74
C THR A 389 -21.20 2.29 -30.71
N GLY A 390 -21.09 3.02 -31.82
CA GLY A 390 -22.17 3.19 -32.79
C GLY A 390 -23.14 4.29 -32.36
N ASP A 391 -24.45 4.05 -32.45
CA ASP A 391 -25.46 5.00 -31.97
C ASP A 391 -25.62 4.87 -30.45
N VAL A 392 -24.67 5.44 -29.70
CA VAL A 392 -24.60 5.36 -28.24
C VAL A 392 -25.84 5.98 -27.59
N ALA A 393 -26.26 7.16 -28.06
CA ALA A 393 -27.41 7.87 -27.51
C ALA A 393 -28.71 7.05 -27.65
N ALA A 394 -29.01 6.52 -28.84
CA ALA A 394 -30.22 5.73 -29.01
C ALA A 394 -30.17 4.39 -28.26
N GLN A 395 -28.98 3.80 -28.07
CA GLN A 395 -28.82 2.62 -27.22
C GLN A 395 -29.17 2.94 -25.76
N LEU A 396 -28.62 4.02 -25.20
CA LEU A 396 -28.91 4.47 -23.83
C LEU A 396 -30.39 4.76 -23.61
N GLU A 397 -31.03 5.48 -24.54
CA GLU A 397 -32.48 5.78 -24.47
C GLU A 397 -33.32 4.49 -24.47
N ARG A 398 -32.99 3.53 -25.34
CA ARG A 398 -33.70 2.24 -25.39
C ARG A 398 -33.52 1.42 -24.12
N ALA A 399 -32.34 1.44 -23.51
CA ALA A 399 -32.07 0.71 -22.28
C ALA A 399 -32.74 1.39 -21.07
N ALA A 400 -32.79 2.72 -21.01
CA ALA A 400 -33.46 3.47 -19.95
C ALA A 400 -35.00 3.34 -19.98
N ALA A 401 -35.57 3.02 -21.15
CA ALA A 401 -37.00 2.84 -21.35
C ALA A 401 -37.53 1.45 -20.96
N GLN A 402 -36.65 0.44 -20.90
CA GLN A 402 -36.95 -0.90 -20.37
C GLN A 402 -36.85 -0.86 -18.86
#